data_AF-A0A2D5UH51-F1
#
_entry.id   AF-A0A2D5UH51-F1
#
_cell.length_a   1.000
_cell.length_b   1.000
_cell.length_c   1.000
_cell.angle_alpha   90.00
_cell.angle_beta   90.00
_cell.angle_gamma   90.00
#
_symmetry.space_group_name_H-M   'P 1'
#
loop_
_entity.id
_entity.type
_entity.pdbx_description
1 polymer ?
#
loop_
_entity_poly.entity_id
_entity_poly.type
_entity_poly.pdbx_seq_one_letter_code
_entity_poly.pdbx_strand_id
1 'polypeptide(L)'
;MSRDEELPNEELTASILYRMSDVTDSIIPNISDTLMGQARTAAIRKITSRMKSSAAEDGKYNVVIKSFFSGNEYYMFVYETYKDVRLVGAPPSSIGKFGGDTDNWMWPRHTGDFSIFRIYTAPDGSPAEYSEENIPLVPKHFLPISLDPVKMDDFAMIWGFPGGTERNLTSSGIDFKVENFYPPIIEVFGKKLEVWKEHMSKDQEVRIKYASDYASIANMWKYFIGQNKGIKDLDVGGSKKAYEKEFMAWVEQDSERKEKYGEVLSIIDNANTEKANGYSTLIYASISGVSGADIIGYASDFSALQSFMEQYKEEKDKKKKEKKQKQIDNEIEKLKNNVSEQFKNYDMATDEDVFAAMMDMYCRICIL
;
A
#
# COMPACT_ATOMS: atom_id res chain seq x y z
N MET A 1 1.37 -7.44 -36.32
CA MET A 1 2.20 -7.68 -35.12
C MET A 1 3.58 -7.06 -35.35
N SER A 2 3.66 -5.73 -35.23
CA SER A 2 4.91 -4.94 -35.24
C SER A 2 5.05 -4.15 -33.93
N ARG A 3 6.21 -3.55 -33.69
CA ARG A 3 6.44 -2.71 -32.49
C ARG A 3 5.56 -1.45 -32.49
N ASP A 4 5.16 -0.99 -33.67
CA ASP A 4 4.34 0.22 -33.83
C ASP A 4 2.88 0.00 -33.38
N GLU A 5 2.47 -1.25 -33.18
CA GLU A 5 1.14 -1.62 -32.66
C GLU A 5 1.12 -1.70 -31.11
N GLU A 6 2.26 -1.53 -30.44
CA GLU A 6 2.35 -1.56 -28.97
C GLU A 6 1.69 -0.31 -28.37
N LEU A 7 0.84 -0.49 -27.34
CA LEU A 7 0.00 0.59 -26.81
C LEU A 7 0.73 1.37 -25.70
N PRO A 8 0.89 2.71 -25.82
CA PRO A 8 1.50 3.53 -24.78
C PRO A 8 0.61 3.62 -23.53
N ASN A 9 1.23 3.77 -22.36
CA ASN A 9 0.56 3.91 -21.07
C ASN A 9 1.13 5.13 -20.33
N GLU A 10 0.39 6.26 -20.32
CA GLU A 10 0.90 7.55 -19.85
C GLU A 10 1.34 7.56 -18.37
N GLU A 11 0.69 6.79 -17.50
CA GLU A 11 0.97 6.77 -16.06
C GLU A 11 1.84 5.58 -15.61
N LEU A 12 2.15 4.66 -16.52
CA LEU A 12 2.89 3.44 -16.19
C LEU A 12 4.39 3.69 -16.29
N THR A 13 5.11 3.39 -15.21
CA THR A 13 6.57 3.48 -15.18
C THR A 13 7.21 2.14 -14.87
N ALA A 14 8.45 1.96 -15.31
CA ALA A 14 9.28 0.82 -14.94
C ALA A 14 10.56 1.33 -14.27
N SER A 15 10.87 0.85 -13.06
CA SER A 15 12.05 1.26 -12.31
C SER A 15 13.06 0.11 -12.22
N ILE A 16 14.30 0.37 -12.62
CA ILE A 16 15.40 -0.59 -12.55
C ILE A 16 16.36 -0.16 -11.44
N LEU A 17 16.71 -1.09 -10.55
CA LEU A 17 17.65 -0.83 -9.46
C LEU A 17 19.04 -0.55 -10.06
N TYR A 18 19.54 0.66 -9.84
CA TYR A 18 20.86 1.10 -10.31
C TYR A 18 21.95 0.80 -9.27
N ARG A 19 21.69 1.13 -7.99
CA ARG A 19 22.56 0.77 -6.87
C ARG A 19 21.79 0.67 -5.56
N MET A 20 22.34 -0.09 -4.63
CA MET A 20 21.92 -0.19 -3.25
C MET A 20 23.11 0.15 -2.34
N SER A 21 22.86 0.81 -1.20
CA SER A 21 23.90 1.12 -0.22
C SER A 21 23.33 1.06 1.20
N ASP A 22 24.07 0.48 2.13
CA ASP A 22 23.81 0.63 3.56
C ASP A 22 24.17 2.06 3.98
N VAL A 23 23.21 2.74 4.61
CA VAL A 23 23.35 4.12 5.08
C VAL A 23 23.05 4.25 6.58
N THR A 24 23.07 3.13 7.30
CA THR A 24 22.76 3.05 8.73
C THR A 24 23.68 3.96 9.55
N ASP A 25 24.99 3.91 9.31
CA ASP A 25 25.98 4.73 10.02
C ASP A 25 25.89 6.22 9.71
N SER A 26 25.24 6.59 8.61
CA SER A 26 24.95 7.99 8.29
C SER A 26 23.73 8.52 9.04
N ILE A 27 22.89 7.63 9.56
CA ILE A 27 21.58 7.97 10.13
C ILE A 27 21.57 7.76 11.65
N ILE A 28 21.82 6.53 12.12
CA ILE A 28 21.63 6.13 13.52
C ILE A 28 22.45 7.00 14.49
N PRO A 29 23.77 7.20 14.30
CA PRO A 29 24.59 7.99 15.24
C PRO A 29 24.18 9.47 15.31
N ASN A 30 23.41 9.95 14.33
CA ASN A 30 22.96 11.33 14.24
C ASN A 30 21.55 11.53 14.82
N ILE A 31 20.99 10.52 15.47
CA ILE A 31 19.66 10.55 16.10
C ILE A 31 19.82 10.27 17.58
N SER A 32 19.29 11.15 18.43
CA SER A 32 19.24 10.88 19.86
C SER A 32 18.33 9.69 20.16
N ASP A 33 18.79 8.76 20.98
CA ASP A 33 18.02 7.60 21.43
C ASP A 33 16.81 7.98 22.29
N THR A 34 16.78 9.21 22.81
CA THR A 34 15.63 9.75 23.55
C THR A 34 14.49 10.24 22.66
N LEU A 35 14.71 10.39 21.34
CA LEU A 35 13.65 10.80 20.43
C LEU A 35 12.68 9.65 20.17
N MET A 36 11.39 9.94 20.35
CA MET A 36 10.29 8.99 20.12
C MET A 36 9.28 9.54 19.12
N GLY A 37 8.46 8.64 18.57
CA GLY A 37 7.30 8.97 17.73
C GLY A 37 7.62 9.95 16.60
N GLN A 38 6.77 10.97 16.47
CA GLN A 38 6.88 11.99 15.40
C GLN A 38 8.21 12.75 15.43
N ALA A 39 8.78 13.01 16.61
CA ALA A 39 10.04 13.74 16.73
C ALA A 39 11.20 12.93 16.14
N ARG A 40 11.26 11.62 16.41
CA ARG A 40 12.24 10.71 15.80
C ARG A 40 12.06 10.64 14.28
N THR A 41 10.82 10.46 13.81
CA THR A 41 10.50 10.44 12.37
C THR A 41 10.91 11.72 11.66
N ALA A 42 10.68 12.89 12.27
CA ALA A 42 11.08 14.18 11.72
C ALA A 42 12.61 14.32 11.63
N ALA A 43 13.34 13.87 12.65
CA ALA A 43 14.80 13.88 12.65
C ALA A 43 15.37 12.99 11.52
N ILE A 44 14.88 11.76 11.40
CA ILE A 44 15.26 10.83 10.30
C ILE A 44 14.95 11.45 8.94
N ARG A 45 13.75 12.05 8.78
CA ARG A 45 13.34 12.70 7.52
C ARG A 45 14.30 13.81 7.11
N LYS A 46 14.79 14.62 8.07
CA LYS A 46 15.75 15.70 7.79
C LYS A 46 17.10 15.19 7.30
N ILE A 47 17.58 14.07 7.85
CA ILE A 47 18.84 13.44 7.42
C ILE A 47 18.64 12.83 6.03
N THR A 48 17.64 11.95 5.91
CA THR A 48 17.37 11.21 4.67
C THR A 48 17.02 12.09 3.48
N SER A 49 16.34 13.23 3.69
CA SER A 49 16.04 14.19 2.60
C SER A 49 17.31 14.72 1.94
N ARG A 50 18.32 15.10 2.73
CA ARG A 50 19.62 15.58 2.21
C ARG A 50 20.36 14.49 1.45
N MET A 51 20.37 13.28 1.99
CA MET A 51 21.00 12.12 1.34
C MET A 51 20.34 11.79 0.00
N LYS A 52 19.00 11.81 -0.06
CA LYS A 52 18.24 11.60 -1.30
C LYS A 52 18.56 12.65 -2.35
N SER A 53 18.53 13.94 -1.99
CA SER A 53 18.84 15.02 -2.93
C SER A 53 20.26 14.88 -3.51
N SER A 54 21.24 14.52 -2.69
CA SER A 54 22.61 14.31 -3.18
C SER A 54 22.73 13.09 -4.09
N ALA A 55 22.01 12.00 -3.81
CA ALA A 55 22.10 10.77 -4.57
C ALA A 55 21.25 10.76 -5.85
N ALA A 56 20.34 11.73 -6.01
CA ALA A 56 19.44 11.84 -7.15
C ALA A 56 20.13 12.37 -8.43
N GLU A 57 21.37 12.88 -8.34
CA GLU A 57 22.14 13.43 -9.46
C GLU A 57 21.30 14.40 -10.33
N ASP A 58 20.88 15.51 -9.72
CA ASP A 58 20.05 16.55 -10.36
C ASP A 58 18.72 16.04 -10.95
N GLY A 59 18.16 14.97 -10.35
CA GLY A 59 16.87 14.39 -10.72
C GLY A 59 16.95 13.26 -11.72
N LYS A 60 18.17 12.86 -12.11
CA LYS A 60 18.41 11.69 -12.97
C LYS A 60 17.89 10.38 -12.36
N TYR A 61 18.02 10.21 -11.05
CA TYR A 61 17.61 8.99 -10.36
C TYR A 61 16.49 9.23 -9.35
N ASN A 62 15.61 8.23 -9.24
CA ASN A 62 14.65 8.13 -8.15
C ASN A 62 15.30 7.46 -6.94
N VAL A 63 15.41 8.19 -5.83
CA VAL A 63 16.10 7.70 -4.62
C VAL A 63 15.11 7.47 -3.48
N VAL A 64 15.08 6.23 -3.00
CA VAL A 64 14.35 5.87 -1.79
C VAL A 64 15.30 5.40 -0.71
N ILE A 65 15.03 5.80 0.53
CA ILE A 65 15.72 5.27 1.71
C ILE A 65 14.63 4.57 2.52
N LYS A 66 14.86 3.31 2.84
CA LYS A 66 13.91 2.46 3.58
C LYS A 66 14.57 1.96 4.85
N SER A 67 13.79 1.96 5.92
CA SER A 67 14.16 1.33 7.19
C SER A 67 13.94 -0.18 7.13
N PHE A 68 14.88 -0.94 7.66
CA PHE A 68 14.79 -2.37 7.89
C PHE A 68 14.85 -2.65 9.40
N PHE A 69 14.38 -3.82 9.81
CA PHE A 69 14.38 -4.26 11.22
C PHE A 69 13.84 -3.21 12.19
N SER A 70 12.65 -2.68 11.90
CA SER A 70 12.00 -1.62 12.70
C SER A 70 12.82 -0.34 12.90
N GLY A 71 13.69 -0.01 11.94
CA GLY A 71 14.53 1.19 11.98
C GLY A 71 15.90 0.98 12.63
N ASN A 72 16.34 -0.27 12.80
CA ASN A 72 17.72 -0.58 13.20
C ASN A 72 18.71 -0.46 12.03
N GLU A 73 18.22 -0.62 10.80
CA GLU A 73 19.04 -0.48 9.58
C GLU A 73 18.34 0.42 8.56
N TYR A 74 19.13 1.07 7.72
CA TYR A 74 18.64 1.90 6.64
C TYR A 74 19.40 1.63 5.36
N TYR A 75 18.66 1.32 4.29
CA TYR A 75 19.24 1.12 2.97
C TYR A 75 18.73 2.16 2.00
N MET A 76 19.66 2.73 1.24
CA MET A 76 19.39 3.59 0.10
C MET A 76 19.30 2.73 -1.17
N PHE A 77 18.21 2.92 -1.91
CA PHE A 77 18.01 2.33 -3.23
C PHE A 77 17.90 3.47 -4.24
N VAL A 78 18.74 3.41 -5.25
CA VAL A 78 18.77 4.36 -6.35
C VAL A 78 18.24 3.63 -7.57
N TYR A 79 17.15 4.16 -8.14
CA TYR A 79 16.48 3.60 -9.30
C TYR A 79 16.63 4.53 -10.49
N GLU A 80 16.78 3.94 -11.66
CA GLU A 80 16.52 4.61 -12.93
C GLU A 80 15.08 4.29 -13.34
N THR A 81 14.26 5.33 -13.55
CA THR A 81 12.83 5.20 -13.81
C THR A 81 12.52 5.57 -15.25
N TYR A 82 12.02 4.60 -16.01
CA TYR A 82 11.59 4.71 -17.39
C TYR A 82 10.10 5.00 -17.44
N LYS A 83 9.70 5.96 -18.29
CA LYS A 83 8.32 6.48 -18.35
C LYS A 83 7.58 6.08 -19.63
N ASP A 84 8.28 5.61 -20.65
CA ASP A 84 7.66 5.02 -21.82
C ASP A 84 7.61 3.49 -21.67
N VAL A 85 6.48 2.99 -21.16
CA VAL A 85 6.21 1.55 -21.01
C VAL A 85 4.97 1.19 -21.81
N ARG A 86 5.13 0.31 -22.81
CA ARG A 86 4.07 -0.02 -23.76
C ARG A 86 3.57 -1.44 -23.57
N LEU A 87 2.26 -1.64 -23.71
CA LEU A 87 1.63 -2.95 -23.69
C LEU A 87 1.95 -3.67 -25.00
N VAL A 88 2.53 -4.86 -24.90
CA VAL A 88 2.87 -5.71 -26.04
C VAL A 88 1.80 -6.78 -26.25
N GLY A 89 1.27 -7.33 -25.16
CA GLY A 89 0.22 -8.34 -25.25
C GLY A 89 -0.29 -8.80 -23.90
N ALA A 90 -1.55 -9.20 -23.89
CA ALA A 90 -2.22 -9.82 -22.75
C ALA A 90 -3.13 -10.94 -23.27
N PRO A 91 -3.26 -12.06 -22.53
CA PRO A 91 -4.22 -13.09 -22.88
C PRO A 91 -5.66 -12.57 -22.64
N PRO A 92 -6.68 -13.19 -23.26
CA PRO A 92 -8.07 -12.93 -22.91
C PRO A 92 -8.32 -13.12 -21.40
N SER A 93 -9.24 -12.35 -20.81
CA SER A 93 -9.55 -12.45 -19.37
C SER A 93 -10.04 -13.84 -18.96
N SER A 94 -10.62 -14.62 -19.88
CA SER A 94 -10.98 -16.02 -19.65
C SER A 94 -9.78 -16.93 -19.38
N ILE A 95 -8.56 -16.52 -19.75
CA ILE A 95 -7.30 -17.20 -19.45
C ILE A 95 -6.58 -16.48 -18.31
N GLY A 96 -6.38 -15.17 -18.44
CA GLY A 96 -5.63 -14.35 -17.48
C GLY A 96 -6.29 -14.24 -16.10
N LYS A 97 -7.61 -14.39 -16.03
CA LYS A 97 -8.40 -14.41 -14.78
C LYS A 97 -9.33 -15.62 -14.72
N PHE A 98 -8.90 -16.77 -15.27
CA PHE A 98 -9.66 -18.01 -15.18
C PHE A 98 -10.00 -18.36 -13.72
N GLY A 99 -11.24 -18.78 -13.48
CA GLY A 99 -11.77 -19.07 -12.14
C GLY A 99 -12.17 -17.84 -11.32
N GLY A 100 -11.80 -16.62 -11.76
CA GLY A 100 -12.21 -15.38 -11.12
C GLY A 100 -11.92 -15.34 -9.62
N ASP A 101 -12.87 -14.80 -8.86
CA ASP A 101 -12.75 -14.73 -7.41
C ASP A 101 -12.87 -16.11 -6.75
N THR A 102 -13.59 -17.07 -7.36
CA THR A 102 -13.78 -18.43 -6.83
C THR A 102 -12.45 -19.13 -6.59
N ASP A 103 -11.56 -19.06 -7.56
CA ASP A 103 -10.25 -19.70 -7.51
C ASP A 103 -9.16 -18.79 -6.90
N ASN A 104 -9.50 -17.54 -6.55
CA ASN A 104 -8.55 -16.63 -5.92
C ASN A 104 -8.17 -17.14 -4.51
N TRP A 105 -6.88 -17.21 -4.22
CA TRP A 105 -6.30 -17.84 -3.01
C TRP A 105 -6.50 -19.36 -2.88
N MET A 106 -6.87 -20.05 -3.97
CA MET A 106 -7.13 -21.49 -3.95
C MET A 106 -6.07 -22.27 -4.75
N TRP A 107 -5.86 -23.52 -4.31
CA TRP A 107 -5.14 -24.56 -5.05
C TRP A 107 -6.02 -25.83 -5.08
N PRO A 108 -6.15 -26.56 -6.20
CA PRO A 108 -5.50 -26.38 -7.51
C PRO A 108 -5.89 -25.09 -8.25
N ARG A 109 -5.00 -24.59 -9.12
CA ARG A 109 -5.19 -23.35 -9.90
C ARG A 109 -4.79 -23.57 -11.36
N HIS A 110 -5.57 -22.99 -12.29
CA HIS A 110 -5.40 -23.18 -13.74
C HIS A 110 -5.37 -21.86 -14.51
N THR A 111 -4.92 -20.78 -13.86
CA THR A 111 -4.94 -19.42 -14.40
C THR A 111 -3.63 -19.08 -15.11
N GLY A 112 -3.72 -18.60 -16.35
CA GLY A 112 -2.57 -18.10 -17.12
C GLY A 112 -2.34 -16.62 -16.89
N ASP A 113 -2.04 -16.23 -15.65
CA ASP A 113 -1.96 -14.84 -15.19
C ASP A 113 -0.64 -14.18 -15.60
N PHE A 114 -0.59 -13.63 -16.81
CA PHE A 114 0.57 -12.85 -17.29
C PHE A 114 0.14 -11.76 -18.27
N SER A 115 0.97 -10.73 -18.39
CA SER A 115 0.93 -9.73 -19.46
C SER A 115 2.36 -9.34 -19.82
N ILE A 116 2.56 -8.81 -21.02
CA ILE A 116 3.89 -8.47 -21.55
C ILE A 116 3.91 -6.98 -21.86
N PHE A 117 4.92 -6.30 -21.32
CA PHE A 117 5.22 -4.91 -21.58
C PHE A 117 6.64 -4.76 -22.15
N ARG A 118 6.90 -3.63 -22.80
CA ARG A 118 8.21 -3.24 -23.27
C ARG A 118 8.56 -1.85 -22.75
N ILE A 119 9.79 -1.72 -22.25
CA ILE A 119 10.35 -0.44 -21.83
C ILE A 119 11.03 0.21 -23.04
N TYR A 120 10.77 1.50 -23.23
CA TYR A 120 11.36 2.34 -24.27
C TYR A 120 12.22 3.46 -23.64
N THR A 121 13.20 3.92 -24.41
CA THR A 121 14.16 4.96 -24.05
C THR A 121 14.27 5.98 -25.17
N ALA A 122 14.83 7.15 -24.87
CA ALA A 122 15.34 8.03 -25.91
C ALA A 122 16.39 7.29 -26.77
N PRO A 123 16.69 7.77 -27.99
CA PRO A 123 17.70 7.16 -28.88
C PRO A 123 19.09 7.01 -28.27
N ASP A 124 19.42 7.81 -27.25
CA ASP A 124 20.68 7.74 -26.50
C ASP A 124 20.69 6.70 -25.36
N GLY A 125 19.56 6.02 -25.13
CA GLY A 125 19.37 5.03 -24.08
C GLY A 125 18.85 5.60 -22.75
N SER A 126 18.67 6.92 -22.64
CA SER A 126 18.19 7.55 -21.39
C SER A 126 16.67 7.42 -21.21
N PRO A 127 16.16 7.46 -19.96
CA PRO A 127 14.73 7.54 -19.71
C PRO A 127 14.10 8.76 -20.37
N ALA A 128 13.00 8.55 -21.08
CA ALA A 128 12.24 9.61 -21.75
C ALA A 128 10.73 9.40 -21.54
N GLU A 129 9.96 10.48 -21.71
CA GLU A 129 8.52 10.40 -21.93
C GLU A 129 8.23 9.71 -23.27
N TYR A 130 6.98 9.32 -23.51
CA TYR A 130 6.56 8.73 -24.77
C TYR A 130 6.96 9.59 -25.99
N SER A 131 7.56 8.93 -26.98
CA SER A 131 7.83 9.48 -28.31
C SER A 131 7.83 8.34 -29.34
N GLU A 132 7.38 8.63 -30.56
CA GLU A 132 7.48 7.68 -31.68
C GLU A 132 8.94 7.36 -32.03
N GLU A 133 9.87 8.26 -31.72
CA GLU A 133 11.31 8.08 -31.97
C GLU A 133 12.02 7.25 -30.90
N ASN A 134 11.34 6.95 -29.79
CA ASN A 134 11.94 6.16 -28.72
C ASN A 134 12.23 4.73 -29.21
N ILE A 135 13.31 4.16 -28.69
CA ILE A 135 13.76 2.82 -29.04
C ILE A 135 13.58 1.87 -27.86
N PRO A 136 13.40 0.56 -28.09
CA PRO A 136 13.37 -0.41 -26.99
C PRO A 136 14.63 -0.37 -26.14
N LEU A 137 14.47 -0.40 -24.82
CA LEU A 137 15.56 -0.52 -23.87
C LEU A 137 16.41 -1.77 -24.20
N VAL A 138 17.72 -1.58 -24.24
CA VAL A 138 18.68 -2.68 -24.25
C VAL A 138 19.08 -2.96 -22.79
N PRO A 139 18.51 -4.00 -22.15
CA PRO A 139 18.77 -4.23 -20.73
C PRO A 139 20.19 -4.77 -20.53
N LYS A 140 20.78 -4.48 -19.36
CA LYS A 140 22.08 -5.08 -18.96
C LYS A 140 22.00 -6.60 -18.84
N HIS A 141 20.82 -7.12 -18.50
CA HIS A 141 20.53 -8.55 -18.36
C HIS A 141 19.04 -8.82 -18.58
N PHE A 142 18.70 -9.99 -19.10
CA PHE A 142 17.33 -10.50 -19.18
C PHE A 142 17.31 -11.97 -18.76
N LEU A 143 16.17 -12.42 -18.22
CA LEU A 143 16.02 -13.80 -17.75
C LEU A 143 15.73 -14.74 -18.94
N PRO A 144 16.53 -15.78 -19.17
CA PRO A 144 16.22 -16.80 -20.16
C PRO A 144 15.02 -17.64 -19.71
N ILE A 145 14.22 -18.12 -20.66
CA ILE A 145 13.07 -18.99 -20.41
C ILE A 145 13.51 -20.43 -20.58
N SER A 146 13.39 -21.24 -19.53
CA SER A 146 13.59 -22.68 -19.62
C SER A 146 12.41 -23.35 -20.34
N LEU A 147 12.69 -24.29 -21.23
CA LEU A 147 11.70 -25.18 -21.84
C LEU A 147 11.69 -26.58 -21.19
N ASP A 148 12.60 -26.80 -20.24
CA ASP A 148 12.64 -28.06 -19.49
C ASP A 148 11.42 -28.16 -18.56
N PRO A 149 10.85 -29.36 -18.38
CA PRO A 149 9.72 -29.55 -17.48
C PRO A 149 10.15 -29.35 -16.02
N VAL A 150 9.36 -28.59 -15.26
CA VAL A 150 9.51 -28.45 -13.81
C VAL A 150 8.95 -29.68 -13.11
N LYS A 151 9.67 -30.21 -12.13
CA LYS A 151 9.30 -31.40 -11.35
C LYS A 151 9.12 -31.04 -9.87
N MET A 152 8.46 -31.95 -9.14
CA MET A 152 8.40 -31.87 -7.69
C MET A 152 9.83 -31.87 -7.12
N ASP A 153 10.04 -31.05 -6.09
CA ASP A 153 11.32 -30.84 -5.41
C ASP A 153 12.43 -30.14 -6.21
N ASP A 154 12.14 -29.67 -7.44
CA ASP A 154 13.05 -28.77 -8.16
C ASP A 154 13.23 -27.45 -7.40
N PHE A 155 14.46 -26.93 -7.40
CA PHE A 155 14.76 -25.65 -6.77
C PHE A 155 14.08 -24.50 -7.52
N ALA A 156 13.38 -23.65 -6.75
CA ALA A 156 12.79 -22.41 -7.25
C ALA A 156 13.19 -21.24 -6.35
N MET A 157 13.51 -20.11 -6.97
CA MET A 157 13.76 -18.84 -6.28
C MET A 157 12.89 -17.75 -6.89
N ILE A 158 12.23 -16.99 -6.02
CA ILE A 158 11.44 -15.82 -6.42
C ILE A 158 12.20 -14.57 -5.98
N TRP A 159 12.36 -13.63 -6.90
CA TRP A 159 12.95 -12.33 -6.64
C TRP A 159 11.93 -11.23 -6.98
N GLY A 160 11.73 -10.30 -6.06
CA GLY A 160 10.75 -9.24 -6.22
C GLY A 160 10.75 -8.25 -5.04
N PHE A 161 9.73 -7.40 -4.98
CA PHE A 161 9.60 -6.31 -4.03
C PHE A 161 8.41 -6.54 -3.08
N PRO A 162 8.53 -7.41 -2.06
CA PRO A 162 7.44 -7.62 -1.11
C PRO A 162 7.13 -6.32 -0.36
N GLY A 163 5.84 -5.99 -0.23
CA GLY A 163 5.41 -4.71 0.35
C GLY A 163 5.76 -4.56 1.84
N GLY A 164 5.43 -5.56 2.66
CA GLY A 164 5.73 -5.54 4.09
C GLY A 164 5.40 -6.87 4.76
N THR A 165 6.03 -7.14 5.90
CA THR A 165 5.71 -8.29 6.74
C THR A 165 5.79 -7.90 8.21
N GLU A 166 5.04 -8.60 9.05
CA GLU A 166 5.00 -8.38 10.50
C GLU A 166 5.48 -9.64 11.26
N ARG A 167 6.49 -10.36 10.72
CA ARG A 167 6.97 -11.65 11.28
C ARG A 167 7.47 -11.56 12.73
N ASN A 168 7.88 -10.38 13.16
CA ASN A 168 8.43 -10.12 14.49
C ASN A 168 7.37 -9.61 15.49
N LEU A 169 6.07 -9.66 15.16
CA LEU A 169 5.02 -9.38 16.15
C LEU A 169 5.16 -10.26 17.38
N THR A 170 4.89 -9.68 18.55
CA THR A 170 4.73 -10.42 19.80
C THR A 170 3.42 -11.22 19.80
N SER A 171 3.26 -12.14 20.74
CA SER A 171 2.02 -12.89 20.90
C SER A 171 0.85 -11.97 21.19
N SER A 172 1.04 -10.95 22.03
CA SER A 172 0.01 -9.93 22.28
C SER A 172 -0.32 -9.12 21.02
N GLY A 173 0.65 -8.91 20.13
CA GLY A 173 0.42 -8.27 18.84
C GLY A 173 -0.39 -9.15 17.88
N ILE A 174 -0.16 -10.47 17.90
CA ILE A 174 -0.95 -11.45 17.16
C ILE A 174 -2.37 -11.51 17.73
N ASP A 175 -2.53 -11.61 19.05
CA ASP A 175 -3.82 -11.63 19.74
C ASP A 175 -4.62 -10.35 19.41
N PHE A 176 -3.98 -9.18 19.48
CA PHE A 176 -4.57 -7.91 19.04
C PHE A 176 -5.08 -7.96 17.60
N LYS A 177 -4.27 -8.48 16.65
CA LYS A 177 -4.67 -8.57 15.24
C LYS A 177 -5.89 -9.47 15.06
N VAL A 178 -5.87 -10.64 15.68
CA VAL A 178 -6.91 -11.67 15.58
C VAL A 178 -8.23 -11.23 16.19
N GLU A 179 -8.17 -10.52 17.33
CA GLU A 179 -9.36 -10.18 18.11
C GLU A 179 -9.93 -8.80 17.78
N ASN A 180 -9.08 -7.84 17.42
CA ASN A 180 -9.47 -6.43 17.31
C ASN A 180 -9.22 -5.81 15.93
N PHE A 181 -8.30 -6.34 15.13
CA PHE A 181 -7.96 -5.76 13.83
C PHE A 181 -8.68 -6.43 12.66
N TYR A 182 -8.58 -7.75 12.51
CA TYR A 182 -9.17 -8.46 11.38
C TYR A 182 -10.70 -8.52 11.39
N PRO A 183 -11.38 -8.81 12.53
CA PRO A 183 -12.83 -8.93 12.55
C PRO A 183 -13.59 -7.72 11.98
N PRO A 184 -13.33 -6.47 12.41
CA PRO A 184 -14.07 -5.32 11.89
C PRO A 184 -13.85 -5.10 10.39
N ILE A 185 -12.64 -5.34 9.88
CA ILE A 185 -12.36 -5.21 8.44
C ILE A 185 -13.14 -6.27 7.64
N ILE A 186 -13.16 -7.51 8.12
CA ILE A 186 -13.89 -8.61 7.48
C ILE A 186 -15.39 -8.31 7.43
N GLU A 187 -15.95 -7.77 8.52
CA GLU A 187 -17.37 -7.44 8.61
C GLU A 187 -17.75 -6.31 7.65
N VAL A 188 -17.04 -5.18 7.68
CA VAL A 188 -17.35 -4.01 6.84
C VAL A 188 -17.18 -4.31 5.36
N PHE A 189 -16.07 -4.95 4.97
CA PHE A 189 -15.87 -5.31 3.57
C PHE A 189 -16.88 -6.35 3.09
N GLY A 190 -17.22 -7.33 3.94
CA GLY A 190 -18.28 -8.29 3.62
C GLY A 190 -19.60 -7.60 3.33
N LYS A 191 -19.99 -6.64 4.17
CA LYS A 191 -21.23 -5.89 3.98
C LYS A 191 -21.22 -5.01 2.73
N LYS A 192 -20.12 -4.29 2.46
CA LYS A 192 -19.98 -3.46 1.25
C LYS A 192 -20.05 -4.31 -0.02
N LEU A 193 -19.38 -5.47 -0.04
CA LEU A 193 -19.43 -6.41 -1.15
C LEU A 193 -20.83 -6.99 -1.39
N GLU A 194 -21.58 -7.27 -0.32
CA GLU A 194 -22.98 -7.71 -0.43
C GLU A 194 -23.83 -6.69 -1.18
N VAL A 195 -23.78 -5.42 -0.77
CA VAL A 195 -24.56 -4.33 -1.38
C VAL A 195 -24.16 -4.11 -2.84
N TRP A 196 -22.86 -4.00 -3.13
CA TRP A 196 -22.39 -3.89 -4.52
C TRP A 196 -22.83 -5.07 -5.37
N LYS A 197 -22.75 -6.30 -4.84
CA LYS A 197 -23.11 -7.50 -5.59
C LYS A 197 -24.58 -7.49 -5.99
N GLU A 198 -25.46 -6.97 -5.14
CA GLU A 198 -26.88 -6.85 -5.44
C GLU A 198 -27.12 -5.95 -6.68
N HIS A 199 -26.53 -4.77 -6.70
CA HIS A 199 -26.64 -3.82 -7.82
C HIS A 199 -25.96 -4.34 -9.09
N MET A 200 -24.73 -4.83 -8.99
CA MET A 200 -23.96 -5.38 -10.11
C MET A 200 -24.60 -6.63 -10.75
N SER A 201 -25.48 -7.33 -10.02
CA SER A 201 -26.19 -8.50 -10.57
C SER A 201 -27.46 -8.11 -11.34
N LYS A 202 -27.98 -6.89 -11.11
CA LYS A 202 -29.18 -6.37 -11.76
C LYS A 202 -28.84 -5.53 -13.00
N ASP A 203 -27.69 -4.88 -13.03
CA ASP A 203 -27.31 -3.94 -14.09
C ASP A 203 -25.88 -4.18 -14.61
N GLN A 204 -25.75 -4.32 -15.94
CA GLN A 204 -24.47 -4.57 -16.61
C GLN A 204 -23.55 -3.34 -16.66
N GLU A 205 -24.11 -2.12 -16.74
CA GLU A 205 -23.34 -0.88 -16.67
C GLU A 205 -22.74 -0.71 -15.28
N VAL A 206 -23.53 -0.90 -14.22
CA VAL A 206 -23.05 -0.87 -12.83
C VAL A 206 -21.98 -1.94 -12.61
N ARG A 207 -22.20 -3.14 -13.15
CA ARG A 207 -21.20 -4.21 -13.12
C ARG A 207 -19.87 -3.80 -13.73
N ILE A 208 -19.88 -3.08 -14.87
CA ILE A 208 -18.66 -2.61 -15.53
C ILE A 208 -17.98 -1.54 -14.67
N LYS A 209 -18.75 -0.55 -14.20
CA LYS A 209 -18.25 0.55 -13.36
C LYS A 209 -17.55 0.07 -12.09
N TYR A 210 -18.18 -0.85 -11.35
CA TYR A 210 -17.69 -1.33 -10.05
C TYR A 210 -16.80 -2.59 -10.12
N ALA A 211 -16.55 -3.17 -11.30
CA ALA A 211 -15.83 -4.44 -11.42
C ALA A 211 -14.42 -4.41 -10.79
N SER A 212 -13.68 -3.31 -10.98
CA SER A 212 -12.32 -3.15 -10.46
C SER A 212 -12.31 -3.03 -8.94
N ASP A 213 -13.18 -2.17 -8.40
CA ASP A 213 -13.24 -1.90 -6.96
C ASP A 213 -13.79 -3.11 -6.20
N TYR A 214 -14.83 -3.75 -6.74
CA TYR A 214 -15.36 -4.99 -6.20
C TYR A 214 -14.28 -6.07 -6.12
N ALA A 215 -13.53 -6.30 -7.20
CA ALA A 215 -12.48 -7.32 -7.22
C ALA A 215 -11.36 -7.01 -6.22
N SER A 216 -10.98 -5.74 -6.09
CA SER A 216 -9.94 -5.29 -5.15
C SER A 216 -10.35 -5.51 -3.69
N ILE A 217 -11.57 -5.10 -3.33
CA ILE A 217 -12.11 -5.29 -1.97
C ILE A 217 -12.39 -6.77 -1.69
N ALA A 218 -12.93 -7.53 -2.64
CA ALA A 218 -13.16 -8.97 -2.50
C ALA A 218 -11.86 -9.75 -2.27
N ASN A 219 -10.78 -9.36 -2.96
CA ASN A 219 -9.46 -9.94 -2.75
C ASN A 219 -8.95 -9.68 -1.32
N MET A 220 -9.04 -8.44 -0.85
CA MET A 220 -8.59 -8.07 0.50
C MET A 220 -9.46 -8.71 1.60
N TRP A 221 -10.78 -8.79 1.39
CA TRP A 221 -11.71 -9.47 2.28
C TRP A 221 -11.38 -10.96 2.46
N LYS A 222 -11.17 -11.68 1.35
CA LYS A 222 -10.73 -13.09 1.39
C LYS A 222 -9.37 -13.26 2.03
N TYR A 223 -8.43 -12.36 1.74
CA TYR A 223 -7.10 -12.35 2.37
C TYR A 223 -7.21 -12.26 3.90
N PHE A 224 -8.00 -11.34 4.44
CA PHE A 224 -8.15 -11.22 5.90
C PHE A 224 -8.87 -12.41 6.53
N ILE A 225 -9.88 -13.00 5.87
CA ILE A 225 -10.50 -14.25 6.32
C ILE A 225 -9.46 -15.37 6.40
N GLY A 226 -8.67 -15.55 5.34
CA GLY A 226 -7.63 -16.56 5.24
C GLY A 226 -6.53 -16.37 6.29
N GLN A 227 -6.04 -15.14 6.47
CA GLN A 227 -5.05 -14.79 7.50
C GLN A 227 -5.57 -15.10 8.90
N ASN A 228 -6.77 -14.64 9.23
CA ASN A 228 -7.35 -14.85 10.56
C ASN A 228 -7.55 -16.35 10.85
N LYS A 229 -8.05 -17.10 9.86
CA LYS A 229 -8.20 -18.56 9.96
C LYS A 229 -6.85 -19.26 10.12
N GLY A 230 -5.88 -18.97 9.26
CA GLY A 230 -4.56 -19.61 9.29
C GLY A 230 -3.79 -19.35 10.58
N ILE A 231 -3.84 -18.13 11.11
CA ILE A 231 -3.21 -17.78 12.40
C ILE A 231 -3.79 -18.60 13.55
N LYS A 232 -5.11 -18.78 13.57
CA LYS A 232 -5.81 -19.58 14.59
C LYS A 232 -5.54 -21.07 14.42
N ASP A 233 -5.72 -21.59 13.21
CA ASP A 233 -5.59 -23.04 12.91
C ASP A 233 -4.17 -23.56 13.17
N LEU A 234 -3.15 -22.72 12.99
CA LEU A 234 -1.74 -23.07 13.20
C LEU A 234 -1.19 -22.73 14.60
N ASP A 235 -2.02 -22.17 15.49
CA ASP A 235 -1.60 -21.67 16.81
C ASP A 235 -0.31 -20.81 16.76
N VAL A 236 -0.31 -19.83 15.85
CA VAL A 236 0.84 -18.92 15.68
C VAL A 236 1.07 -18.11 16.96
N GLY A 237 0.00 -17.76 17.68
CA GLY A 237 0.07 -17.09 18.97
C GLY A 237 0.78 -17.93 20.03
N GLY A 238 0.43 -19.21 20.18
CA GLY A 238 1.11 -20.13 21.09
C GLY A 238 2.58 -20.34 20.74
N SER A 239 2.88 -20.50 19.45
CA SER A 239 4.27 -20.58 18.96
C SER A 239 5.08 -19.33 19.32
N LYS A 240 4.45 -18.15 19.24
CA LYS A 240 5.11 -16.89 19.62
C LYS A 240 5.32 -16.76 21.12
N LYS A 241 4.35 -17.18 21.95
CA LYS A 241 4.48 -17.23 23.42
C LYS A 241 5.64 -18.13 23.85
N ALA A 242 5.83 -19.27 23.18
CA ALA A 242 6.96 -20.16 23.43
C ALA A 242 8.30 -19.47 23.11
N TYR A 243 8.41 -18.84 21.94
CA TYR A 243 9.59 -18.08 21.55
C TYR A 243 9.90 -16.92 22.51
N GLU A 244 8.89 -16.19 22.97
CA GLU A 244 9.05 -15.09 23.94
C GLU A 244 9.56 -15.56 25.29
N LYS A 245 9.15 -16.75 25.73
CA LYS A 245 9.69 -17.37 26.94
C LYS A 245 11.18 -17.70 26.78
N GLU A 246 11.59 -18.23 25.63
CA GLU A 246 13.01 -18.48 25.32
C GLU A 246 13.80 -17.17 25.28
N PHE A 247 13.24 -16.14 24.66
CA PHE A 247 13.82 -14.80 24.64
C PHE A 247 14.03 -14.25 26.05
N MET A 248 13.02 -14.29 26.91
CA MET A 248 13.16 -13.80 28.29
C MET A 248 14.14 -14.63 29.11
N ALA A 249 14.20 -15.94 28.90
CA ALA A 249 15.21 -16.78 29.55
C ALA A 249 16.64 -16.41 29.12
N TRP A 250 16.84 -16.01 27.86
CA TRP A 250 18.11 -15.50 27.35
C TRP A 250 18.44 -14.08 27.87
N VAL A 251 17.43 -13.23 28.07
CA VAL A 251 17.58 -11.89 28.67
C VAL A 251 18.02 -12.00 30.12
N GLU A 252 17.42 -12.88 30.91
CA GLU A 252 17.70 -13.04 32.35
C GLU A 252 19.09 -13.62 32.66
N GLN A 253 19.80 -14.15 31.66
CA GLN A 253 21.15 -14.69 31.83
C GLN A 253 22.24 -13.60 31.93
N ASP A 254 21.92 -12.35 31.62
CA ASP A 254 22.90 -11.27 31.51
C ASP A 254 22.32 -9.95 32.03
N SER A 255 23.05 -9.29 32.93
CA SER A 255 22.56 -8.06 33.57
C SER A 255 22.40 -6.89 32.60
N GLU A 256 23.26 -6.77 31.58
CA GLU A 256 23.15 -5.70 30.58
C GLU A 256 21.94 -5.93 29.67
N ARG A 257 21.67 -7.20 29.28
CA ARG A 257 20.46 -7.56 28.54
C ARG A 257 19.21 -7.31 29.37
N LYS A 258 19.24 -7.66 30.66
CA LYS A 258 18.11 -7.42 31.56
C LYS A 258 17.80 -5.94 31.69
N GLU A 259 18.81 -5.10 31.86
CA GLU A 259 18.66 -3.64 31.88
C GLU A 259 18.06 -3.12 30.57
N LYS A 260 18.49 -3.66 29.43
CA LYS A 260 18.07 -3.18 28.11
C LYS A 260 16.71 -3.71 27.63
N TYR A 261 16.39 -4.96 27.95
CA TYR A 261 15.27 -5.70 27.34
C TYR A 261 14.27 -6.27 28.35
N GLY A 262 14.57 -6.26 29.65
CA GLY A 262 13.75 -6.93 30.67
C GLY A 262 12.29 -6.50 30.71
N GLU A 263 11.99 -5.27 30.30
CA GLU A 263 10.64 -4.71 30.29
C GLU A 263 9.98 -4.70 28.90
N VAL A 264 10.69 -5.10 27.83
CA VAL A 264 10.23 -4.85 26.45
C VAL A 264 8.91 -5.54 26.13
N LEU A 265 8.71 -6.78 26.57
CA LEU A 265 7.47 -7.50 26.32
C LEU A 265 6.30 -6.86 27.09
N SER A 266 6.51 -6.50 28.36
CA SER A 266 5.51 -5.82 29.19
C SER A 266 5.07 -4.48 28.56
N ILE A 267 6.03 -3.69 28.07
CA ILE A 267 5.73 -2.42 27.39
C ILE A 267 4.88 -2.66 26.13
N ILE A 268 5.23 -3.67 25.32
CA ILE A 268 4.49 -3.99 24.10
C ILE A 268 3.09 -4.52 24.43
N ASP A 269 2.97 -5.39 25.44
CA ASP A 269 1.69 -5.97 25.88
C ASP A 269 0.74 -4.89 26.39
N ASN A 270 1.25 -3.95 27.19
CA ASN A 270 0.48 -2.81 27.66
C ASN A 270 0.02 -1.94 26.48
N ALA A 271 0.91 -1.64 25.53
CA ALA A 271 0.55 -0.86 24.35
C ALA A 271 -0.50 -1.55 23.47
N ASN A 272 -0.46 -2.88 23.34
CA ASN A 272 -1.47 -3.63 22.60
C ASN A 272 -2.82 -3.67 23.35
N THR A 273 -2.79 -3.77 24.68
CA THR A 273 -3.98 -3.70 25.53
C THR A 273 -4.64 -2.32 25.45
N GLU A 274 -3.85 -1.25 25.53
CA GLU A 274 -4.34 0.12 25.35
C GLU A 274 -4.95 0.33 23.97
N LYS A 275 -4.31 -0.20 22.91
CA LYS A 275 -4.89 -0.16 21.57
C LYS A 275 -6.21 -0.90 21.50
N ALA A 276 -6.31 -2.10 22.06
CA ALA A 276 -7.54 -2.90 22.01
C ALA A 276 -8.78 -2.10 22.52
N ASN A 277 -8.58 -1.13 23.41
CA ASN A 277 -9.61 -0.19 23.84
C ASN A 277 -9.95 0.83 22.73
N GLY A 278 -10.83 0.44 21.82
CA GLY A 278 -11.45 1.33 20.83
C GLY A 278 -10.84 1.27 19.43
N TYR A 279 -9.78 0.50 19.20
CA TYR A 279 -9.22 0.37 17.85
C TYR A 279 -10.21 -0.25 16.86
N SER A 280 -10.99 -1.24 17.27
CA SER A 280 -12.06 -1.81 16.45
C SER A 280 -13.06 -0.73 16.03
N THR A 281 -13.47 0.12 16.97
CA THR A 281 -14.35 1.27 16.71
C THR A 281 -13.72 2.25 15.73
N LEU A 282 -12.42 2.54 15.86
CA LEU A 282 -11.70 3.39 14.90
C LEU A 282 -11.67 2.78 13.48
N ILE A 283 -11.54 1.46 13.36
CA ILE A 283 -11.62 0.77 12.06
C ILE A 283 -13.01 0.95 11.45
N TYR A 284 -14.08 0.73 12.22
CA TYR A 284 -15.44 0.99 11.75
C TYR A 284 -15.61 2.46 11.33
N ALA A 285 -15.22 3.40 12.18
CA ALA A 285 -15.27 4.82 11.87
C ALA A 285 -14.52 5.19 10.58
N SER A 286 -13.34 4.60 10.37
CA SER A 286 -12.54 4.85 9.18
C SER A 286 -13.16 4.23 7.93
N ILE A 287 -13.53 2.95 7.98
CA ILE A 287 -13.92 2.19 6.77
C ILE A 287 -15.38 2.40 6.43
N SER A 288 -16.29 2.39 7.41
CA SER A 288 -17.72 2.57 7.15
C SER A 288 -18.18 4.03 7.29
N GLY A 289 -17.52 4.83 8.13
CA GLY A 289 -17.81 6.26 8.25
C GLY A 289 -17.14 7.08 7.14
N VAL A 290 -15.82 7.25 7.24
CA VAL A 290 -15.05 8.18 6.38
C VAL A 290 -14.90 7.68 4.95
N SER A 291 -14.71 6.38 4.75
CA SER A 291 -14.47 5.77 3.42
C SER A 291 -15.59 4.81 2.99
N GLY A 292 -16.75 4.87 3.67
CA GLY A 292 -17.84 3.92 3.48
C GLY A 292 -18.48 4.04 2.10
N ALA A 293 -18.90 5.26 1.76
CA ALA A 293 -19.51 5.62 0.50
C ALA A 293 -18.59 6.52 -0.33
N ASP A 294 -18.66 6.37 -1.65
CA ASP A 294 -17.82 7.09 -2.60
C ASP A 294 -18.07 8.61 -2.49
N ILE A 295 -19.31 9.02 -2.24
CA ILE A 295 -19.67 10.44 -2.07
C ILE A 295 -19.02 11.08 -0.83
N ILE A 296 -18.78 10.32 0.24
CA ILE A 296 -18.10 10.83 1.45
C ILE A 296 -16.60 10.98 1.20
N GLY A 297 -16.01 10.03 0.47
CA GLY A 297 -14.64 10.15 -0.03
C GLY A 297 -14.46 11.41 -0.88
N TYR A 298 -15.35 11.61 -1.85
CA TYR A 298 -15.34 12.80 -2.71
C TYR A 298 -15.51 14.10 -1.93
N ALA A 299 -16.41 14.14 -0.93
CA ALA A 299 -16.55 15.31 -0.07
C ALA A 299 -15.25 15.64 0.69
N SER A 300 -14.49 14.61 1.08
CA SER A 300 -13.22 14.77 1.80
C SER A 300 -12.12 15.42 0.95
N ASP A 301 -12.17 15.31 -0.38
CA ASP A 301 -11.22 15.97 -1.28
C ASP A 301 -11.29 17.51 -1.20
N PHE A 302 -12.43 18.06 -0.78
CA PHE A 302 -12.60 19.51 -0.59
C PHE A 302 -11.95 20.04 0.70
N SER A 303 -11.48 19.15 1.60
CA SER A 303 -10.90 19.55 2.90
C SER A 303 -9.66 20.44 2.75
N ALA A 304 -8.81 20.16 1.75
CA ALA A 304 -7.62 20.96 1.48
C ALA A 304 -8.00 22.37 1.02
N LEU A 305 -8.98 22.49 0.13
CA LEU A 305 -9.51 23.77 -0.33
C LEU A 305 -10.10 24.56 0.84
N GLN A 306 -10.92 23.92 1.69
CA GLN A 306 -11.46 24.55 2.89
C GLN A 306 -10.34 25.11 3.78
N SER A 307 -9.31 24.29 4.08
CA SER A 307 -8.19 24.71 4.91
C SER A 307 -7.43 25.90 4.32
N PHE A 308 -7.17 25.90 3.00
CA PHE A 308 -6.51 27.03 2.34
C PHE A 308 -7.36 28.29 2.38
N MET A 309 -8.68 28.18 2.20
CA MET A 309 -9.60 29.31 2.30
C MET A 309 -9.67 29.89 3.72
N GLU A 310 -9.68 29.06 4.74
CA GLU A 310 -9.62 29.49 6.15
C GLU A 310 -8.29 30.21 6.44
N GLN A 311 -7.17 29.60 6.07
CA GLN A 311 -5.85 30.20 6.22
C GLN A 311 -5.69 31.50 5.43
N TYR A 312 -6.36 31.65 4.29
CA TYR A 312 -6.35 32.87 3.49
C TYR A 312 -7.12 34.01 4.17
N LYS A 313 -8.24 33.70 4.85
CA LYS A 313 -9.02 34.67 5.63
C LYS A 313 -8.21 35.24 6.80
N GLU A 314 -7.45 34.40 7.48
CA GLU A 314 -6.64 34.78 8.63
C GLU A 314 -5.32 35.50 8.25
N GLU A 315 -4.86 35.33 7.01
CA GLU A 315 -3.58 35.89 6.55
C GLU A 315 -3.67 37.41 6.34
N LYS A 316 -2.76 38.12 7.01
CA LYS A 316 -2.63 39.58 6.93
C LYS A 316 -1.47 40.03 6.06
N ASP A 317 -0.44 39.20 5.88
CA ASP A 317 0.69 39.52 5.02
C ASP A 317 0.33 39.38 3.53
N LYS A 318 0.53 40.44 2.75
CA LYS A 318 0.15 40.50 1.33
C LYS A 318 0.84 39.42 0.48
N LYS A 319 2.14 39.17 0.70
CA LYS A 319 2.90 38.18 -0.09
C LYS A 319 2.49 36.76 0.24
N LYS A 320 2.26 36.45 1.52
CA LYS A 320 1.73 35.15 1.95
C LYS A 320 0.30 34.94 1.44
N LYS A 321 -0.50 36.00 1.42
CA LYS A 321 -1.88 35.96 0.91
C LYS A 321 -1.92 35.67 -0.59
N GLU A 322 -1.07 36.31 -1.39
CA GLU A 322 -0.89 35.98 -2.82
C GLU A 322 -0.45 34.52 -3.03
N LYS A 323 0.47 34.01 -2.19
CA LYS A 323 0.88 32.60 -2.23
C LYS A 323 -0.29 31.65 -1.92
N LYS A 324 -1.09 31.95 -0.89
CA LYS A 324 -2.27 31.15 -0.52
C LYS A 324 -3.34 31.19 -1.61
N GLN A 325 -3.55 32.35 -2.26
CA GLN A 325 -4.46 32.44 -3.41
C GLN A 325 -4.04 31.49 -4.53
N LYS A 326 -2.74 31.45 -4.88
CA LYS A 326 -2.25 30.48 -5.88
C LYS A 326 -2.47 29.02 -5.47
N GLN A 327 -2.36 28.70 -4.17
CA GLN A 327 -2.66 27.34 -3.69
C GLN A 327 -4.15 27.01 -3.82
N ILE A 328 -5.03 27.96 -3.53
CA ILE A 328 -6.48 27.83 -3.73
C ILE A 328 -6.79 27.61 -5.22
N ASP A 329 -6.25 28.46 -6.10
CA ASP A 329 -6.51 28.37 -7.54
C ASP A 329 -6.04 27.02 -8.10
N ASN A 330 -4.85 26.56 -7.70
CA ASN A 330 -4.33 25.25 -8.10
C ASN A 330 -5.20 24.10 -7.59
N GLU A 331 -5.67 24.15 -6.34
CA GLU A 331 -6.54 23.10 -5.78
C GLU A 331 -7.91 23.10 -6.48
N ILE A 332 -8.46 24.26 -6.83
CA ILE A 332 -9.70 24.37 -7.61
C ILE A 332 -9.54 23.72 -8.98
N GLU A 333 -8.47 24.01 -9.71
CA GLU A 333 -8.22 23.41 -11.02
C GLU A 333 -8.03 21.89 -10.92
N LYS A 334 -7.33 21.42 -9.88
CA LYS A 334 -7.22 19.98 -9.59
C LYS A 334 -8.58 19.34 -9.33
N LEU A 335 -9.41 19.94 -8.48
CA LEU A 335 -10.75 19.44 -8.18
C LEU A 335 -11.63 19.37 -9.44
N LYS A 336 -11.58 20.41 -10.30
CA LYS A 336 -12.30 20.43 -11.58
C LYS A 336 -11.85 19.31 -12.52
N ASN A 337 -10.53 19.12 -12.65
CA ASN A 337 -9.98 18.09 -13.53
C ASN A 337 -10.33 16.68 -13.06
N ASN A 338 -10.53 16.49 -11.76
CA ASN A 338 -10.88 15.20 -11.18
C ASN A 338 -12.37 14.84 -11.29
N VAL A 339 -13.27 15.79 -11.58
CA VAL A 339 -14.73 15.53 -11.64
C VAL A 339 -15.05 14.41 -12.62
N SER A 340 -14.51 14.46 -13.83
CA SER A 340 -14.82 13.47 -14.86
C SER A 340 -14.38 12.06 -14.47
N GLU A 341 -13.20 11.92 -13.86
CA GLU A 341 -12.70 10.61 -13.42
C GLU A 341 -13.48 10.11 -12.20
N GLN A 342 -13.82 11.00 -11.25
CA GLN A 342 -14.63 10.66 -10.08
C GLN A 342 -15.98 10.05 -10.48
N PHE A 343 -16.68 10.66 -11.43
CA PHE A 343 -18.03 10.24 -11.81
C PHE A 343 -18.08 9.19 -12.91
N LYS A 344 -16.94 8.82 -13.50
CA LYS A 344 -16.83 7.79 -14.55
C LYS A 344 -17.37 6.43 -14.11
N ASN A 345 -17.01 6.02 -12.89
CA ASN A 345 -17.44 4.74 -12.30
C ASN A 345 -18.53 4.88 -11.24
N TYR A 346 -19.01 6.10 -10.99
CA TYR A 346 -20.01 6.34 -9.95
C TYR A 346 -21.42 5.90 -10.40
N ASP A 347 -22.13 5.22 -9.51
CA ASP A 347 -23.56 4.97 -9.62
C ASP A 347 -24.28 5.43 -8.36
N MET A 348 -25.19 6.40 -8.52
CA MET A 348 -25.84 7.07 -7.39
C MET A 348 -26.72 6.13 -6.56
N ALA A 349 -27.50 5.25 -7.21
CA ALA A 349 -28.38 4.34 -6.50
C ALA A 349 -27.59 3.29 -5.70
N THR A 350 -26.50 2.79 -6.30
CA THR A 350 -25.56 1.90 -5.62
C THR A 350 -24.91 2.59 -4.42
N ASP A 351 -24.39 3.82 -4.58
CA ASP A 351 -23.70 4.52 -3.50
C ASP A 351 -24.66 4.95 -2.37
N GLU A 352 -25.92 5.25 -2.67
CA GLU A 352 -26.95 5.55 -1.67
C GLU A 352 -27.20 4.34 -0.73
N ASP A 353 -27.34 3.15 -1.30
CA ASP A 353 -27.51 1.92 -0.52
C ASP A 353 -26.24 1.53 0.24
N VAL A 354 -25.06 1.75 -0.36
CA VAL A 354 -23.78 1.56 0.33
C VAL A 354 -23.68 2.54 1.49
N PHE A 355 -23.99 3.81 1.29
CA PHE A 355 -24.01 4.83 2.33
C PHE A 355 -24.93 4.42 3.49
N ALA A 356 -26.16 4.00 3.19
CA ALA A 356 -27.11 3.56 4.20
C ALA A 356 -26.56 2.36 5.02
N ALA A 357 -26.02 1.34 4.35
CA ALA A 357 -25.46 0.17 5.01
C ALA A 357 -24.23 0.50 5.86
N MET A 358 -23.32 1.32 5.34
CA MET A 358 -22.09 1.71 6.03
C MET A 358 -22.37 2.62 7.23
N MET A 359 -23.34 3.53 7.11
CA MET A 359 -23.75 4.41 8.20
C MET A 359 -24.53 3.66 9.30
N ASP A 360 -25.32 2.63 8.96
CA ASP A 360 -25.92 1.75 9.99
C ASP A 360 -24.83 1.11 10.86
N MET A 361 -23.81 0.51 10.22
CA MET A 361 -22.68 -0.09 10.93
C MET A 361 -21.91 0.96 11.76
N TYR A 362 -21.67 2.14 11.19
CA TYR A 362 -20.98 3.23 11.89
C TYR A 362 -21.75 3.65 13.15
N CYS A 363 -23.04 3.97 13.01
CA CYS A 363 -23.89 4.43 14.12
C CYS A 363 -24.01 3.37 15.22
N ARG A 364 -24.21 2.11 14.85
CA ARG A 364 -24.39 1.00 15.81
C ARG A 364 -23.15 0.67 16.64
N ILE A 365 -21.96 0.99 16.15
CA ILE A 365 -20.70 0.57 16.78
C ILE A 365 -19.92 1.77 17.35
N CYS A 366 -20.07 2.95 16.75
CA CYS A 366 -19.28 4.13 17.11
C CYS A 366 -20.07 5.16 17.92
N ILE A 367 -21.41 5.12 17.92
CA ILE A 367 -22.26 6.15 18.53
C ILE A 367 -23.16 5.57 19.63
N LEU A 368 -23.86 4.48 19.32
CA LEU A 368 -24.76 3.75 20.22
C LEU A 368 -23.97 2.71 21.03
#